data_AF-A0A9E3RI57-F1
#
_entry.id   AF-A0A9E3RI57-F1
#
_cell.length_a   1.000
_cell.length_b   1.000
_cell.length_c   1.000
_cell.angle_alpha   90.00
_cell.angle_beta   90.00
_cell.angle_gamma   90.00
#
_symmetry.space_group_name_H-M   'P 1'
#
loop_
_entity.id
_entity.type
_entity.pdbx_description
1 polymer ?
#
loop_
_entity_poly.entity_id
_entity_poly.type
_entity_poly.pdbx_seq_one_letter_code
_entity_poly.pdbx_strand_id
1 'polypeptide(L)'
;MKKITFITLFITFTGISASYAQADAASLMKTYNKVKGQYDGLVTKYKPYKDMAIQNADKLSPELKSSMQDLDGQINSFGQKLDAFPKASVTEQTAMAGSLKTDYSSLKKSADKTIGEIKKLKMPKI
;
A
#
# COMPACT_ATOMS: atom_id res chain seq x y z
N MET A 1 6.13 -35.88 -53.20
CA MET A 1 4.90 -35.28 -52.65
C MET A 1 4.72 -35.82 -51.23
N LYS A 2 4.54 -34.92 -50.25
CA LYS A 2 4.39 -35.20 -48.80
C LYS A 2 2.93 -35.50 -48.45
N LYS A 3 2.68 -36.47 -47.55
CA LYS A 3 1.48 -36.57 -46.69
C LYS A 3 1.90 -37.29 -45.39
N ILE A 4 2.54 -36.61 -44.45
CA ILE A 4 2.00 -36.03 -43.20
C ILE A 4 1.00 -36.95 -42.49
N THR A 5 1.53 -37.73 -41.54
CA THR A 5 0.79 -38.42 -40.48
C THR A 5 0.39 -37.40 -39.40
N PHE A 6 -0.91 -37.16 -39.22
CA PHE A 6 -1.42 -36.41 -38.08
C PHE A 6 -1.48 -37.34 -36.86
N ILE A 7 -0.52 -37.18 -35.94
CA ILE A 7 -0.64 -37.73 -34.58
C ILE A 7 -1.33 -36.66 -33.75
N THR A 8 -2.60 -36.88 -33.44
CA THR A 8 -3.37 -36.09 -32.48
C THR A 8 -2.78 -36.33 -31.09
N LEU A 9 -1.93 -35.40 -30.64
CA LEU A 9 -1.40 -35.41 -29.28
C LEU A 9 -2.48 -34.83 -28.34
N PHE A 10 -3.28 -35.72 -27.76
CA PHE A 10 -4.10 -35.43 -26.58
C PHE A 10 -3.16 -35.19 -25.40
N ILE A 11 -2.88 -33.93 -25.08
CA ILE A 11 -2.23 -33.58 -23.80
C ILE A 11 -3.33 -33.44 -22.77
N THR A 12 -3.56 -34.51 -22.00
CA THR A 12 -4.29 -34.44 -20.73
C THR A 12 -3.47 -33.63 -19.74
N PHE A 13 -3.82 -32.35 -19.63
CA PHE A 13 -3.24 -31.42 -18.66
C PHE A 13 -3.83 -31.69 -17.27
N THR A 14 -3.44 -32.79 -16.62
CA THR A 14 -3.72 -33.04 -15.20
C THR A 14 -2.39 -33.11 -14.48
N GLY A 15 -1.82 -31.96 -14.10
CA GLY A 15 -0.57 -31.98 -13.34
C GLY A 15 0.19 -30.68 -13.10
N ILE A 16 -0.29 -29.50 -13.55
CA ILE A 16 0.47 -28.25 -13.34
C ILE A 16 -0.48 -27.14 -12.85
N SER A 17 -0.97 -27.23 -11.63
CA SER A 17 -1.70 -26.11 -10.99
C SER A 17 -1.09 -25.67 -9.67
N ALA A 18 -0.19 -26.46 -9.06
CA ALA A 18 0.49 -26.08 -7.82
C ALA A 18 1.58 -25.00 -8.02
N SER A 19 2.31 -25.05 -9.15
CA SER A 19 3.45 -24.16 -9.42
C SER A 19 3.05 -22.73 -9.80
N TYR A 20 1.93 -22.54 -10.50
CA TYR A 20 1.42 -21.21 -10.85
C TYR A 20 0.81 -20.48 -9.63
N ALA A 21 0.11 -21.21 -8.76
CA ALA A 21 -0.47 -20.65 -7.54
C ALA A 21 0.61 -20.23 -6.51
N GLN A 22 1.72 -20.96 -6.41
CA GLN A 22 2.85 -20.59 -5.55
C GLN A 22 3.62 -19.36 -6.07
N ALA A 23 3.80 -19.24 -7.39
CA ALA A 23 4.44 -18.07 -8.00
C ALA A 23 3.61 -16.80 -7.80
N ASP A 24 2.28 -16.91 -7.85
CA ASP A 24 1.35 -15.80 -7.59
C ASP A 24 1.43 -15.33 -6.13
N ALA A 25 1.33 -16.26 -5.17
CA ALA A 25 1.42 -15.94 -3.74
C ALA A 25 2.76 -15.28 -3.34
N ALA A 26 3.90 -15.75 -3.87
CA ALA A 26 5.19 -15.13 -3.61
C ALA A 26 5.28 -13.69 -4.17
N SER A 27 4.69 -13.44 -5.34
CA SER A 27 4.63 -12.11 -5.96
C SER A 27 3.73 -11.16 -5.17
N LEU A 28 2.59 -11.64 -4.68
CA LEU A 28 1.67 -10.91 -3.81
C LEU A 28 2.38 -10.49 -2.51
N MET A 29 3.05 -11.43 -1.84
CA MET A 29 3.79 -11.15 -0.61
C MET A 29 4.96 -10.19 -0.82
N LYS A 30 5.65 -10.27 -1.96
CA LYS A 30 6.69 -9.30 -2.33
C LYS A 30 6.12 -7.89 -2.50
N THR A 31 4.98 -7.76 -3.16
CA THR A 31 4.28 -6.48 -3.35
C THR A 31 3.83 -5.92 -2.00
N TYR A 32 3.21 -6.75 -1.17
CA TYR A 32 2.82 -6.41 0.20
C TYR A 32 4.01 -5.92 1.02
N ASN A 33 5.10 -6.69 1.12
CA ASN A 33 6.28 -6.32 1.92
C ASN A 33 6.89 -5.00 1.47
N LYS A 34 6.93 -4.76 0.15
CA LYS A 34 7.40 -3.49 -0.41
C LYS A 34 6.51 -2.32 0.04
N VAL A 35 5.19 -2.47 -0.12
CA VAL A 35 4.23 -1.42 0.25
C VAL A 35 4.21 -1.19 1.76
N LYS A 36 4.30 -2.25 2.56
CA LYS A 36 4.40 -2.17 4.03
C LYS A 36 5.63 -1.38 4.46
N GLY A 37 6.81 -1.68 3.90
CA GLY A 37 8.02 -0.91 4.19
C GLY A 37 7.92 0.56 3.77
N GLN A 38 7.27 0.84 2.64
CA GLN A 38 7.00 2.22 2.21
C GLN A 38 6.03 2.95 3.15
N TYR A 39 4.97 2.28 3.59
CA TYR A 39 4.02 2.78 4.58
C TYR A 39 4.70 3.08 5.92
N ASP A 40 5.51 2.16 6.44
CA ASP A 40 6.23 2.34 7.71
C ASP A 40 7.19 3.54 7.65
N GLY A 41 7.88 3.69 6.52
CA GLY A 41 8.71 4.87 6.25
C GLY A 41 7.88 6.17 6.20
N LEU A 42 6.68 6.14 5.61
CA LEU A 42 5.79 7.29 5.56
C LEU A 42 5.28 7.69 6.96
N VAL A 43 4.83 6.72 7.76
CA VAL A 43 4.37 6.95 9.14
C VAL A 43 5.50 7.54 9.99
N THR A 44 6.70 6.96 9.89
CA THR A 44 7.90 7.45 10.57
C THR A 44 8.23 8.89 10.16
N LYS A 45 8.13 9.20 8.85
CA LYS A 45 8.34 10.55 8.33
C LYS A 45 7.29 11.54 8.83
N TYR A 46 6.03 11.14 8.91
CA TYR A 46 4.92 12.03 9.28
C TYR A 46 4.88 12.34 10.79
N LYS A 47 5.18 11.36 11.64
CA LYS A 47 5.11 11.47 13.11
C LYS A 47 5.72 12.76 13.69
N PRO A 48 6.97 13.16 13.38
CA PRO A 48 7.55 14.38 13.97
C PRO A 48 6.81 15.67 13.56
N TYR A 49 6.24 15.72 12.35
CA TYR A 49 5.45 16.87 11.92
C TYR A 49 4.11 16.92 12.63
N LYS A 50 3.48 15.76 12.82
CA LYS A 50 2.26 15.64 13.60
C LYS A 50 2.49 16.09 15.05
N ASP A 51 3.55 15.61 15.69
CA ASP A 51 3.89 15.97 17.07
C ASP A 51 4.13 17.49 17.19
N MET A 52 4.90 18.07 16.26
CA MET A 52 5.15 19.51 16.19
C MET A 52 3.86 20.33 16.00
N ALA A 53 2.98 19.86 15.13
CA ALA A 53 1.69 20.50 14.87
C ALA A 53 0.77 20.44 16.10
N ILE A 54 0.76 19.32 16.85
CA ILE A 54 0.01 19.20 18.11
C ILE A 54 0.55 20.17 19.17
N GLN A 55 1.87 20.30 19.29
CA GLN A 55 2.49 21.24 20.25
C GLN A 55 2.24 22.71 19.91
N ASN A 56 2.01 23.03 18.63
CA ASN A 56 1.77 24.39 18.14
C ASN A 56 0.33 24.50 17.56
N ALA A 57 -0.64 23.91 18.25
CA ALA A 57 -2.03 23.82 17.77
C ALA A 57 -2.73 25.18 17.58
N ASP A 58 -2.20 26.24 18.22
CA ASP A 58 -2.61 27.64 18.07
C ASP A 58 -2.25 28.20 16.69
N LYS A 59 -1.20 27.69 16.04
CA LYS A 59 -0.72 28.13 14.73
C LYS A 59 -1.33 27.37 13.56
N LEU A 60 -2.09 26.31 13.84
CA LEU A 60 -2.73 25.50 12.81
C LEU A 60 -4.04 26.13 12.36
N SER A 61 -4.19 26.36 11.05
CA SER A 61 -5.47 26.75 10.48
C SER A 61 -6.50 25.61 10.60
N PRO A 62 -7.81 25.91 10.63
CA PRO A 62 -8.86 24.89 10.64
C PRO A 62 -8.72 23.87 9.50
N GLU A 63 -8.37 24.33 8.30
CA GLU A 63 -8.22 23.49 7.11
C GLU A 63 -7.04 22.51 7.25
N LEU A 64 -5.94 22.96 7.87
CA LEU A 64 -4.79 22.10 8.13
C LEU A 64 -5.10 21.08 9.24
N LYS A 65 -5.85 21.47 10.28
CA LYS A 65 -6.33 20.54 11.31
C LYS A 65 -7.19 19.43 10.69
N SER A 66 -8.14 19.79 9.83
CA SER A 66 -8.95 18.81 9.10
C SER A 66 -8.09 17.93 8.20
N SER A 67 -7.15 18.52 7.45
CA SER A 67 -6.25 17.75 6.57
C SER A 67 -5.37 16.75 7.34
N MET A 68 -4.98 17.08 8.58
CA MET A 68 -4.25 16.17 9.47
C MET A 68 -5.15 15.04 9.97
N GLN A 69 -6.39 15.34 10.39
CA GLN A 69 -7.35 14.33 10.82
C GLN A 69 -7.71 13.36 9.69
N ASP A 70 -7.93 13.87 8.48
CA ASP A 70 -8.19 13.06 7.29
C ASP A 70 -7.00 12.15 6.99
N LEU A 71 -5.76 12.69 7.07
CA LEU A 71 -4.55 11.91 6.87
C LEU A 71 -4.38 10.82 7.92
N ASP A 72 -4.67 11.11 9.19
CA ASP A 72 -4.66 10.11 10.26
C ASP A 72 -5.67 8.98 9.98
N GLY A 73 -6.87 9.33 9.52
CA GLY A 73 -7.88 8.36 9.09
C GLY A 73 -7.41 7.48 7.92
N GLN A 74 -6.73 8.08 6.94
CA GLN A 74 -6.14 7.35 5.81
C GLN A 74 -5.01 6.42 6.24
N ILE A 75 -4.11 6.89 7.13
CA ILE A 75 -3.01 6.09 7.68
C ILE A 75 -3.56 4.89 8.45
N ASN A 76 -4.58 5.09 9.29
CA ASN A 76 -5.19 4.02 10.07
C ASN A 76 -5.89 3.00 9.18
N SER A 77 -6.73 3.46 8.25
CA SER A 77 -7.45 2.59 7.31
C SER A 77 -6.49 1.76 6.46
N PHE A 78 -5.42 2.37 5.96
CA PHE A 78 -4.41 1.67 5.18
C PHE A 78 -3.59 0.69 6.02
N GLY A 79 -3.26 1.06 7.27
CA GLY A 79 -2.61 0.17 8.23
C GLY A 79 -3.43 -1.08 8.51
N GLN A 80 -4.74 -0.93 8.77
CA GLN A 80 -5.66 -2.06 8.96
C GLN A 80 -5.71 -2.97 7.74
N LYS A 81 -5.73 -2.40 6.53
CA LYS A 81 -5.67 -3.17 5.28
C LYS A 81 -4.38 -3.98 5.15
N LEU A 82 -3.24 -3.38 5.50
CA LEU A 82 -1.95 -4.08 5.51
C LEU A 82 -1.91 -5.19 6.58
N ASP A 83 -2.45 -4.95 7.77
CA ASP A 83 -2.48 -5.95 8.85
C ASP A 83 -3.43 -7.12 8.56
N ALA A 84 -4.46 -6.89 7.74
CA ALA A 84 -5.39 -7.92 7.27
C ALA A 84 -4.80 -8.75 6.12
N PHE A 85 -3.96 -8.15 5.25
CA PHE A 85 -3.41 -8.80 4.07
C PHE A 85 -2.78 -10.19 4.33
N PRO A 86 -1.85 -10.38 5.28
CA PRO A 86 -1.22 -11.69 5.49
C PRO A 86 -2.17 -12.74 6.09
N LYS A 87 -3.33 -12.32 6.62
CA LYS A 87 -4.35 -13.18 7.23
C LYS A 87 -5.47 -13.56 6.26
N ALA A 88 -5.55 -12.85 5.13
CA ALA A 88 -6.60 -13.04 4.13
C ALA A 88 -6.32 -14.28 3.25
N SER A 89 -7.37 -14.84 2.66
CA SER A 89 -7.24 -15.90 1.66
C SER A 89 -6.49 -15.42 0.41
N VAL A 90 -5.94 -16.34 -0.39
CA VAL A 90 -5.21 -15.98 -1.63
C VAL A 90 -6.07 -15.13 -2.56
N THR A 91 -7.35 -15.46 -2.73
CA THR A 91 -8.29 -14.68 -3.54
C THR A 91 -8.45 -13.25 -3.03
N GLU A 92 -8.59 -13.08 -1.71
CA GLU A 92 -8.68 -11.75 -1.09
C GLU A 92 -7.37 -10.99 -1.18
N GLN A 93 -6.22 -11.65 -1.02
CA GLN A 93 -4.90 -11.05 -1.20
C GLN A 93 -4.71 -10.52 -2.63
N THR A 94 -5.13 -11.28 -3.65
CA THR A 94 -5.10 -10.82 -5.05
C THR A 94 -5.94 -9.54 -5.24
N ALA A 95 -7.16 -9.52 -4.69
CA ALA A 95 -8.04 -8.36 -4.76
C ALA A 95 -7.45 -7.14 -4.03
N MET A 96 -6.89 -7.33 -2.84
CA MET A 96 -6.23 -6.28 -2.07
C MET A 96 -4.99 -5.76 -2.78
N ALA A 97 -4.15 -6.64 -3.34
CA ALA A 97 -2.91 -6.27 -4.01
C ALA A 97 -3.13 -5.38 -5.24
N GLY A 98 -4.24 -5.57 -5.95
CA GLY A 98 -4.62 -4.72 -7.09
C GLY A 98 -4.77 -3.24 -6.74
N SER A 99 -5.09 -2.92 -5.48
CA SER A 99 -5.30 -1.54 -5.01
C SER A 99 -4.18 -1.01 -4.11
N LEU A 100 -3.38 -1.88 -3.46
CA LEU A 100 -2.35 -1.48 -2.48
C LEU A 100 -1.42 -0.36 -2.95
N LYS A 101 -0.92 -0.44 -4.20
CA LYS A 101 0.02 0.55 -4.73
C LYS A 101 -0.64 1.91 -4.98
N THR A 102 -1.87 1.90 -5.49
CA THR A 102 -2.64 3.12 -5.78
C THR A 102 -3.06 3.81 -4.50
N ASP A 103 -3.58 3.04 -3.54
CA ASP A 103 -3.97 3.52 -2.22
C ASP A 103 -2.78 4.15 -1.49
N TYR A 104 -1.62 3.47 -1.49
CA TYR A 104 -0.38 4.01 -0.93
C TYR A 104 0.05 5.31 -1.64
N SER A 105 -0.05 5.39 -2.97
CA SER A 105 0.31 6.59 -3.72
C SER A 105 -0.56 7.79 -3.33
N SER A 106 -1.87 7.57 -3.17
CA SER A 106 -2.81 8.59 -2.69
C SER A 106 -2.48 9.02 -1.26
N LEU A 107 -2.28 8.05 -0.36
CA LEU A 107 -1.88 8.32 1.03
C LEU A 107 -0.57 9.13 1.10
N LYS A 108 0.43 8.76 0.29
CA LYS A 108 1.72 9.47 0.21
C LYS A 108 1.52 10.91 -0.25
N LYS A 109 0.68 11.16 -1.25
CA LYS A 109 0.37 12.53 -1.72
C LYS A 109 -0.28 13.36 -0.62
N SER A 110 -1.26 12.81 0.08
CA SER A 110 -1.89 13.46 1.24
C SER A 110 -0.85 13.80 2.31
N ALA A 111 0.01 12.84 2.66
CA ALA A 111 1.07 13.03 3.65
C ALA A 111 2.09 14.10 3.24
N ASP A 112 2.59 14.05 2.00
CA ASP A 112 3.56 15.04 1.51
C ASP A 112 2.95 16.45 1.46
N LYS A 113 1.67 16.58 1.09
CA LYS A 113 0.94 17.85 1.13
C LYS A 113 0.84 18.39 2.55
N THR A 114 0.33 17.59 3.49
CA THR A 114 0.16 17.99 4.90
C THR A 114 1.48 18.35 5.56
N ILE A 115 2.53 17.55 5.33
CA ILE A 115 3.90 17.86 5.80
C ILE A 115 4.39 19.19 5.20
N GLY A 116 4.13 19.43 3.93
CA GLY A 116 4.47 20.67 3.24
C GLY A 116 3.82 21.90 3.90
N GLU A 117 2.53 21.80 4.23
CA GLU A 117 1.82 22.88 4.94
C GLU A 117 2.34 23.10 6.35
N ILE A 118 2.59 22.04 7.13
CA ILE A 118 3.18 22.16 8.48
C ILE A 118 4.56 22.85 8.41
N LYS A 119 5.40 22.49 7.43
CA LYS A 119 6.72 23.12 7.23
C LYS A 119 6.63 24.62 6.95
N LYS A 120 5.61 25.07 6.22
CA LYS A 120 5.42 26.50 5.89
C LYS A 120 5.15 27.35 7.14
N LEU A 121 4.64 26.74 8.21
CA LEU A 121 4.35 27.43 9.47
C LEU A 121 5.62 27.83 10.26
N LYS A 122 6.82 27.41 9.79
CA LYS A 122 8.12 27.73 10.42
C LYS A 122 8.11 27.52 11.93
N MET A 123 7.45 26.45 12.38
CA MET A 123 7.36 26.12 13.79
C MET A 123 8.76 25.85 14.36
N PRO A 124 9.03 26.25 15.62
CA PRO A 124 10.29 25.95 16.27
C PRO A 124 10.50 24.42 16.27
N LYS A 125 11.74 24.00 15.96
CA LYS A 125 12.11 22.59 16.09
C LYS A 125 12.11 22.23 17.57
N ILE A 126 11.54 21.07 17.88
CA ILE A 126 11.60 20.42 19.19
C ILE A 126 13.00 19.82 19.36
#